data_AF-A0A1Y2F409-F1
#
_entry.id   AF-A0A1Y2F409-F1
#
_cell.length_a   1.000
_cell.length_b   1.000
_cell.length_c   1.000
_cell.angle_alpha   90.00
_cell.angle_beta   90.00
_cell.angle_gamma   90.00
#
_symmetry.space_group_name_H-M   'P 1'
#
loop_
_entity.id
_entity.type
_entity.pdbx_description
1 polymer ?
#
loop_
_entity_poly.entity_id
_entity_poly.type
_entity_poly.pdbx_seq_one_letter_code
_entity_poly.pdbx_strand_id
1 'polypeptide(L)'
;MSSNGDEADAPKTKSRKPANTAFRQQRLQAFLPLLTPKTVLPLFFAIGIILAPLGGGLLYASNEVQNISIDYTHCATQASSTESTIPAKYITRNFKSSGNATQINTPATWTLIANATDPDSPVCQLQFTIPNTLEGPVLLYYKLTNFYQNHRRYVKSVSQDQLDGKAISVSSADDECDPLGSKDGKIYYPCGLIANSQFNDSISMPVQVGIPNAPVTYQMSKDGIAWSSAKKRYKQTTYTADQIIPPPNWTKRYPQGYNATNIPNFSEDYDFQNWMRTAGLPTFSKLYYRQDKTPMEAGTYQISVIQSFNVDAYGGTKSIVISTRSVIGGRNPFLGIAYIVVGGLCVILGLIFTARHLIKPRKLGDHRYLTWNQGVPGGRHE
;
A
#
# COMPACT_ATOMS: atom_id res chain seq x y z
N MET A 1 77.91 19.39 32.97
CA MET A 1 78.06 20.85 32.82
C MET A 1 77.67 21.16 31.39
N SER A 2 76.65 21.90 31.01
CA SER A 2 75.75 22.93 31.57
C SER A 2 74.63 23.03 30.52
N SER A 3 73.42 23.53 30.70
CA SER A 3 72.66 24.08 31.81
C SER A 3 71.23 24.08 31.27
N ASN A 4 70.24 23.71 32.09
CA ASN A 4 68.86 24.07 31.85
C ASN A 4 68.76 25.60 31.67
N GLY A 5 68.07 26.02 30.62
CA GLY A 5 67.66 27.40 30.41
C GLY A 5 66.14 27.41 30.32
N ASP A 6 65.49 27.67 31.45
CA ASP A 6 64.09 28.04 31.53
C ASP A 6 63.86 29.29 30.68
N GLU A 7 63.27 29.12 29.49
CA GLU A 7 62.81 30.23 28.68
C GLU A 7 61.45 30.69 29.22
N ALA A 8 61.48 31.83 29.91
CA ALA A 8 60.33 32.45 30.56
C ALA A 8 59.16 32.67 29.57
N ASP A 9 57.99 32.10 29.90
CA ASP A 9 56.74 32.27 29.15
C ASP A 9 56.30 33.74 29.23
N ALA A 10 56.51 34.50 28.15
CA ALA A 10 56.08 35.88 28.04
C ALA A 10 54.54 35.97 28.18
N PRO A 11 53.98 37.03 28.81
CA PRO A 11 52.55 37.10 29.06
C PRO A 11 51.80 37.12 27.73
N LYS A 12 51.04 36.05 27.44
CA LYS A 12 50.15 35.97 26.28
C LYS A 12 49.19 37.15 26.31
N THR A 13 49.43 38.13 25.44
CA THR A 13 48.56 39.28 25.26
C THR A 13 47.15 38.77 24.94
N LYS A 14 46.17 39.05 25.81
CA LYS A 14 44.77 38.67 25.60
C LYS A 14 44.20 39.43 24.40
N SER A 15 44.42 38.89 23.20
CA SER A 15 43.88 39.43 21.96
C SER A 15 42.39 39.13 21.87
N ARG A 16 41.57 40.17 21.72
CA ARG A 16 40.14 40.05 21.40
C ARG A 16 39.89 39.78 19.91
N LYS A 17 40.95 39.60 19.11
CA LYS A 17 40.82 39.34 17.68
C LYS A 17 40.17 37.96 17.48
N PRO A 18 39.06 37.86 16.73
CA PRO A 18 38.46 36.57 16.44
C PRO A 18 39.45 35.70 15.65
N ALA A 19 39.41 34.39 15.89
CA ALA A 19 40.33 33.47 15.23
C ALA A 19 40.15 33.53 13.71
N ASN A 20 41.27 33.59 12.98
CA ASN A 20 41.29 33.68 11.52
C ASN A 20 41.16 32.29 10.88
N THR A 21 40.05 31.60 11.16
CA THR A 21 39.74 30.29 10.58
C THR A 21 38.68 30.43 9.50
N ALA A 22 38.70 29.54 8.50
CA ALA A 22 37.72 29.55 7.40
C ALA A 22 36.27 29.51 7.90
N PHE A 23 36.00 28.77 8.98
CA PHE A 23 34.68 28.72 9.62
C PHE A 23 34.29 30.05 10.26
N ARG A 24 35.13 30.61 11.15
CA ARG A 24 34.81 31.86 11.88
C ARG A 24 34.78 33.10 10.99
N GLN A 25 35.50 33.06 9.87
CA GLN A 25 35.56 34.14 8.90
C GLN A 25 34.57 33.97 7.74
N GLN A 26 33.71 32.93 7.78
CA GLN A 26 32.73 32.63 6.73
C GLN A 26 33.36 32.43 5.32
N ARG A 27 34.56 31.85 5.28
CA ARG A 27 35.32 31.50 4.06
C ARG A 27 35.42 29.99 3.88
N LEU A 28 34.39 29.27 4.28
CA LEU A 28 34.30 27.84 3.99
C LEU A 28 34.30 27.63 2.48
N GLN A 29 34.89 26.51 2.03
CA GLN A 29 34.77 26.11 0.64
C GLN A 29 33.28 25.91 0.32
N ALA A 30 32.78 26.69 -0.62
CA ALA A 30 31.40 26.64 -1.05
C ALA A 30 31.37 26.53 -2.58
N PHE A 31 30.49 25.67 -3.08
CA PHE A 31 30.15 25.63 -4.49
C PHE A 31 28.88 26.45 -4.70
N LEU A 32 28.98 27.49 -5.53
CA LEU A 32 27.83 28.31 -5.91
C LEU A 32 27.40 27.93 -7.34
N PRO A 33 26.34 27.12 -7.50
CA PRO A 33 25.85 26.76 -8.83
C PRO A 33 25.20 27.98 -9.50
N LEU A 34 25.93 28.62 -10.40
CA LEU A 34 25.36 29.67 -11.23
C LEU A 34 24.51 29.02 -12.34
N LEU A 35 23.21 29.31 -12.31
CA LEU A 35 22.24 28.86 -13.30
C LEU A 35 22.46 29.65 -14.61
N THR A 36 23.23 29.06 -15.53
CA THR A 36 23.48 29.63 -16.86
C THR A 36 22.76 28.80 -17.92
N PRO A 37 22.42 29.36 -19.09
CA PRO A 37 21.82 28.57 -20.17
C PRO A 37 22.66 27.34 -20.56
N LYS A 38 23.99 27.44 -20.46
CA LYS A 38 24.92 26.33 -20.75
C LYS A 38 24.82 25.16 -19.77
N THR A 39 24.42 25.41 -18.52
CA THR A 39 24.27 24.36 -17.49
C THR A 39 22.83 23.88 -17.38
N VAL A 40 21.87 24.80 -17.51
CA VAL A 40 20.45 24.53 -17.29
C VAL A 40 19.78 23.87 -18.50
N LEU A 41 20.07 24.30 -19.73
CA LEU A 41 19.42 23.74 -20.93
C LEU A 41 19.74 22.25 -21.13
N PRO A 42 21.01 21.79 -21.06
CA PRO A 42 21.31 20.36 -21.18
C PRO A 42 20.65 19.52 -20.10
N LEU A 43 20.53 20.07 -18.88
CA LEU A 43 19.88 19.39 -17.76
C LEU A 43 18.39 19.12 -18.05
N PHE A 44 17.65 20.11 -18.57
CA PHE A 44 16.24 19.93 -18.95
C PHE A 44 16.06 18.82 -19.99
N PHE A 45 16.88 18.81 -21.05
CA PHE A 45 16.81 17.76 -22.07
C PHE A 45 17.24 16.40 -21.53
N ALA A 46 18.30 16.33 -20.72
CA ALA A 46 18.76 15.08 -20.11
C ALA A 46 17.69 14.45 -19.22
N ILE A 47 17.05 15.25 -18.35
CA ILE A 47 15.94 14.79 -17.51
C ILE A 47 14.78 14.29 -18.39
N GLY A 48 14.40 15.04 -19.43
CA GLY A 48 13.34 14.63 -20.36
C GLY A 48 13.63 13.30 -21.07
N ILE A 49 14.83 13.15 -21.61
CA ILE A 49 15.29 11.94 -22.34
C ILE A 49 15.38 10.73 -21.42
N ILE A 50 15.65 10.90 -20.12
CA ILE A 50 15.70 9.80 -19.16
C ILE A 50 14.29 9.46 -18.65
N LEU A 51 13.51 10.46 -18.23
CA LEU A 51 12.21 10.23 -17.60
C LEU A 51 11.15 9.72 -18.58
N ALA A 52 11.14 10.19 -19.83
CA ALA A 52 10.09 9.79 -20.78
C ALA A 52 10.15 8.29 -21.16
N PRO A 53 11.31 7.70 -21.54
CA PRO A 53 11.40 6.26 -21.79
C PRO A 53 11.16 5.42 -20.54
N LEU A 54 11.66 5.86 -19.38
CA LEU A 54 11.41 5.17 -18.12
C LEU A 54 9.93 5.18 -17.76
N GLY A 55 9.25 6.33 -17.91
CA GLY A 55 7.81 6.44 -17.76
C GLY A 55 7.02 5.57 -18.74
N GLY A 56 7.47 5.49 -19.99
CA GLY A 56 6.93 4.58 -21.01
C GLY A 56 7.05 3.11 -20.59
N GLY A 57 8.22 2.69 -20.10
CA GLY A 57 8.45 1.34 -19.59
C GLY A 57 7.58 1.00 -18.38
N LEU A 58 7.44 1.93 -17.43
CA LEU A 58 6.55 1.77 -16.27
C LEU A 58 5.08 1.66 -16.68
N LEU A 59 4.64 2.49 -17.63
CA LEU A 59 3.27 2.45 -18.14
C LEU A 59 2.98 1.15 -18.89
N TYR A 60 3.95 0.68 -19.70
CA TYR A 60 3.89 -0.61 -20.36
C TYR A 60 3.76 -1.76 -19.34
N ALA A 61 4.64 -1.82 -18.34
CA ALA A 61 4.59 -2.83 -17.29
C ALA A 61 3.27 -2.79 -16.50
N SER A 62 2.70 -1.61 -16.26
CA SER A 62 1.39 -1.47 -15.63
C SER A 62 0.24 -1.97 -16.52
N ASN A 63 0.36 -1.84 -17.85
CA ASN A 63 -0.67 -2.26 -18.79
C ASN A 63 -0.66 -3.76 -19.08
N GLU A 64 0.46 -4.44 -18.80
CA GLU A 64 0.58 -5.89 -18.87
C GLU A 64 -0.20 -6.62 -17.75
N VAL A 65 -0.49 -5.92 -16.65
CA VAL A 65 -1.24 -6.49 -15.52
C VAL A 65 -2.71 -6.66 -15.88
N GLN A 66 -3.19 -7.89 -15.75
CA GLN A 66 -4.58 -8.27 -16.00
C GLN A 66 -5.31 -8.48 -14.67
N ASN A 67 -6.52 -7.96 -14.55
CA ASN A 67 -7.31 -8.08 -13.33
C ASN A 67 -8.82 -8.05 -13.56
N ILE A 68 -9.54 -8.59 -12.57
CA ILE A 68 -10.99 -8.46 -12.42
C ILE A 68 -11.30 -8.18 -10.95
N SER A 69 -12.14 -7.17 -10.72
CA SER A 69 -12.66 -6.78 -9.41
C SER A 69 -14.17 -6.91 -9.46
N ILE A 70 -14.75 -7.61 -8.49
CA ILE A 70 -16.20 -7.80 -8.35
C ILE A 70 -16.60 -7.35 -6.96
N ASP A 71 -17.36 -6.26 -6.89
CA ASP A 71 -17.98 -5.76 -5.67
C ASP A 71 -19.22 -6.60 -5.35
N TYR A 72 -19.18 -7.27 -4.20
CA TYR A 72 -20.26 -8.15 -3.74
C TYR A 72 -20.95 -7.58 -2.50
N THR A 73 -20.71 -6.31 -2.14
CA THR A 73 -21.27 -5.64 -0.96
C THR A 73 -22.78 -5.81 -0.86
N HIS A 74 -23.47 -5.63 -1.98
CA HIS A 74 -24.93 -5.64 -2.03
C HIS A 74 -25.53 -7.00 -2.41
N CYS A 75 -24.73 -8.06 -2.46
CA CYS A 75 -25.20 -9.38 -2.89
C CYS A 75 -26.36 -9.89 -2.01
N ALA A 76 -26.25 -9.74 -0.69
CA ALA A 76 -27.32 -10.14 0.24
C ALA A 76 -28.66 -9.40 0.02
N THR A 77 -28.63 -8.20 -0.58
CA THR A 77 -29.81 -7.34 -0.77
C THR A 77 -30.35 -7.30 -2.20
N GLN A 78 -29.49 -7.54 -3.20
CA GLN A 78 -29.81 -7.35 -4.62
C GLN A 78 -29.77 -8.65 -5.43
N ALA A 79 -29.11 -9.71 -4.94
CA ALA A 79 -29.10 -11.00 -5.62
C ALA A 79 -30.34 -11.83 -5.25
N SER A 80 -30.79 -12.65 -6.19
CA SER A 80 -31.88 -13.62 -6.01
C SER A 80 -31.34 -14.99 -5.60
N SER A 81 -32.23 -15.89 -5.17
CA SER A 81 -31.92 -17.33 -5.01
C SER A 81 -31.65 -18.04 -6.35
N THR A 82 -31.94 -17.37 -7.47
CA THR A 82 -31.61 -17.79 -8.83
C THR A 82 -30.50 -16.93 -9.41
N GLU A 83 -29.75 -17.49 -10.36
CA GLU A 83 -28.68 -16.78 -11.06
C GLU A 83 -29.20 -15.47 -11.68
N SER A 84 -28.52 -14.37 -11.39
CA SER A 84 -28.84 -13.05 -11.91
C SER A 84 -27.58 -12.27 -12.26
N THR A 85 -27.67 -11.35 -13.21
CA THR A 85 -26.52 -10.58 -13.67
C THR A 85 -26.10 -9.53 -12.65
N ILE A 86 -24.79 -9.45 -12.38
CA ILE A 86 -24.20 -8.40 -11.55
C ILE A 86 -24.20 -7.08 -12.34
N PRO A 87 -24.74 -5.98 -11.77
CA PRO A 87 -24.68 -4.67 -12.41
C PRO A 87 -23.25 -4.24 -12.78
N ALA A 88 -23.07 -3.69 -13.98
CA ALA A 88 -21.75 -3.32 -14.51
C ALA A 88 -20.95 -2.36 -13.60
N LYS A 89 -21.63 -1.51 -12.81
CA LYS A 89 -21.01 -0.60 -11.84
C LYS A 89 -20.21 -1.30 -10.72
N TYR A 90 -20.50 -2.57 -10.45
CA TYR A 90 -19.80 -3.38 -9.43
C TYR A 90 -18.62 -4.16 -10.01
N ILE A 91 -18.39 -4.08 -11.31
CA ILE A 91 -17.37 -4.86 -11.99
C ILE A 91 -16.35 -3.90 -12.59
N THR A 92 -15.08 -4.13 -12.30
CA THR A 92 -13.97 -3.51 -13.03
C THR A 92 -13.08 -4.61 -13.59
N ARG A 93 -12.76 -4.53 -14.88
CA ARG A 93 -11.94 -5.53 -15.58
C ARG A 93 -10.86 -4.85 -16.38
N ASN A 94 -9.71 -5.48 -16.44
CA ASN A 94 -8.63 -5.14 -17.34
C ASN A 94 -8.01 -6.42 -17.87
N PHE A 95 -8.29 -6.74 -19.12
CA PHE A 95 -7.74 -7.90 -19.82
C PHE A 95 -7.14 -7.45 -21.14
N LYS A 96 -6.17 -8.23 -21.63
CA LYS A 96 -5.57 -7.93 -22.93
C LYS A 96 -6.60 -8.14 -24.04
N SER A 97 -6.71 -7.17 -24.94
CA SER A 97 -7.67 -7.21 -26.06
C SER A 97 -7.33 -8.27 -27.13
N SER A 98 -6.21 -8.99 -27.00
CA SER A 98 -5.79 -10.05 -27.92
C SER A 98 -6.63 -11.33 -27.82
N GLY A 99 -7.54 -11.41 -26.84
CA GLY A 99 -8.53 -12.48 -26.72
C GLY A 99 -9.81 -12.21 -27.52
N ASN A 100 -10.73 -13.17 -27.48
CA ASN A 100 -12.05 -13.03 -28.10
C ASN A 100 -12.82 -11.89 -27.41
N ALA A 101 -12.93 -10.71 -28.04
CA ALA A 101 -13.51 -9.50 -27.45
C ALA A 101 -14.95 -9.70 -26.91
N THR A 102 -15.66 -10.70 -27.43
CA THR A 102 -16.97 -11.14 -26.94
C THR A 102 -16.92 -11.69 -25.50
N GLN A 103 -15.83 -12.36 -25.10
CA GLN A 103 -15.68 -12.96 -23.77
C GLN A 103 -15.29 -11.95 -22.68
N ILE A 104 -14.61 -10.86 -23.04
CA ILE A 104 -14.23 -9.81 -22.07
C ILE A 104 -15.49 -9.15 -21.47
N ASN A 105 -16.53 -9.02 -22.29
CA ASN A 105 -17.78 -8.38 -21.93
C ASN A 105 -18.84 -9.36 -21.42
N THR A 106 -18.52 -10.65 -21.25
CA THR A 106 -19.45 -11.63 -20.67
C THR A 106 -19.89 -11.14 -19.29
N PRO A 107 -21.20 -10.93 -19.06
CA PRO A 107 -21.68 -10.47 -17.77
C PRO A 107 -21.30 -11.45 -16.66
N ALA A 108 -20.81 -10.96 -15.52
CA ALA A 108 -20.69 -11.81 -14.35
C ALA A 108 -22.06 -11.96 -13.70
N THR A 109 -22.28 -13.09 -13.04
CA THR A 109 -23.54 -13.41 -12.37
C THR A 109 -23.30 -13.68 -10.89
N TRP A 110 -24.35 -13.49 -10.11
CA TRP A 110 -24.38 -13.82 -8.70
C TRP A 110 -25.65 -14.59 -8.34
N THR A 111 -25.53 -15.45 -7.33
CA THR A 111 -26.65 -16.18 -6.73
C THR A 111 -26.52 -16.08 -5.22
N LEU A 112 -27.62 -15.74 -4.55
CA LEU A 112 -27.71 -15.72 -3.10
C LEU A 112 -28.13 -17.10 -2.60
N ILE A 113 -27.27 -17.74 -1.83
CA ILE A 113 -27.54 -19.03 -1.22
C ILE A 113 -27.69 -18.83 0.29
N ALA A 114 -28.82 -19.30 0.82
CA ALA A 114 -29.04 -19.30 2.26
C ALA A 114 -28.02 -20.22 2.95
N ASN A 115 -27.38 -19.71 3.99
CA ASN A 115 -26.43 -20.50 4.76
C ASN A 115 -27.18 -21.26 5.86
N ALA A 116 -27.26 -22.59 5.72
CA ALA A 116 -28.00 -23.45 6.64
C ALA A 116 -27.39 -23.49 8.06
N THR A 117 -26.10 -23.19 8.21
CA THR A 117 -25.40 -23.25 9.51
C THR A 117 -25.32 -21.90 10.22
N ASP A 118 -25.32 -20.78 9.48
CA ASP A 118 -25.37 -19.42 10.03
C ASP A 118 -26.27 -18.53 9.15
N PRO A 119 -27.57 -18.42 9.47
CA PRO A 119 -28.52 -17.62 8.69
C PRO A 119 -28.15 -16.15 8.54
N ASP A 120 -27.36 -15.59 9.48
CA ASP A 120 -26.92 -14.19 9.43
C ASP A 120 -25.76 -13.97 8.43
N SER A 121 -25.14 -15.05 7.96
CA SER A 121 -23.96 -15.00 7.09
C SER A 121 -24.26 -15.70 5.75
N PRO A 122 -25.09 -15.10 4.87
CA PRO A 122 -25.51 -15.72 3.62
C PRO A 122 -24.33 -15.88 2.65
N VAL A 123 -24.42 -16.87 1.76
CA VAL A 123 -23.38 -17.15 0.77
C VAL A 123 -23.69 -16.43 -0.52
N CYS A 124 -22.76 -15.60 -0.98
CA CYS A 124 -22.78 -15.01 -2.31
C CYS A 124 -21.94 -15.85 -3.26
N GLN A 125 -22.58 -16.54 -4.20
CA GLN A 125 -21.92 -17.30 -5.25
C GLN A 125 -21.70 -16.38 -6.45
N LEU A 126 -20.45 -16.10 -6.79
CA LEU A 126 -20.04 -15.22 -7.88
C LEU A 126 -19.52 -16.05 -9.04
N GLN A 127 -19.98 -15.80 -10.25
CA GLN A 127 -19.52 -16.46 -11.46
C GLN A 127 -19.06 -15.43 -12.51
N PHE A 128 -17.86 -15.62 -13.04
CA PHE A 128 -17.20 -14.67 -13.95
C PHE A 128 -16.29 -15.38 -14.94
N THR A 129 -16.05 -14.73 -16.08
CA THR A 129 -15.21 -15.29 -17.15
C THR A 129 -13.83 -14.64 -17.17
N ILE A 130 -12.80 -15.47 -17.27
CA ILE A 130 -11.42 -15.09 -17.60
C ILE A 130 -11.25 -15.31 -19.12
N PRO A 131 -11.05 -14.24 -19.92
CA PRO A 131 -11.10 -14.32 -21.39
C PRO A 131 -9.82 -14.88 -22.03
N ASN A 132 -8.70 -14.88 -21.31
CA ASN A 132 -7.41 -15.39 -21.78
C ASN A 132 -6.59 -15.90 -20.60
N THR A 133 -5.70 -16.86 -20.84
CA THR A 133 -4.87 -17.46 -19.81
C THR A 133 -4.03 -16.41 -19.08
N LEU A 134 -4.04 -16.50 -17.75
CA LEU A 134 -3.25 -15.67 -16.85
C LEU A 134 -1.98 -16.44 -16.48
N GLU A 135 -0.88 -16.15 -17.18
CA GLU A 135 0.44 -16.80 -16.99
C GLU A 135 1.00 -16.68 -15.55
N GLY A 136 0.56 -15.65 -14.82
CA GLY A 136 0.77 -15.56 -13.38
C GLY A 136 2.04 -14.81 -12.96
N PRO A 137 2.29 -14.77 -11.64
CA PRO A 137 1.49 -15.37 -10.56
C PRO A 137 0.08 -14.78 -10.48
N VAL A 138 -0.88 -15.62 -10.12
CA VAL A 138 -2.30 -15.26 -9.97
C VAL A 138 -2.58 -15.06 -8.49
N LEU A 139 -3.09 -13.87 -8.16
CA LEU A 139 -3.27 -13.42 -6.79
C LEU A 139 -4.73 -13.06 -6.57
N LEU A 140 -5.35 -13.62 -5.54
CA LEU A 140 -6.70 -13.28 -5.10
C LEU A 140 -6.61 -12.40 -3.86
N TYR A 141 -7.18 -11.20 -3.95
CA TYR A 141 -7.30 -10.25 -2.85
C TYR A 141 -8.76 -10.07 -2.47
N TYR A 142 -9.00 -9.66 -1.23
CA TYR A 142 -10.16 -8.85 -0.91
C TYR A 142 -9.76 -7.38 -0.89
N LYS A 143 -10.67 -6.51 -1.32
CA LYS A 143 -10.53 -5.06 -1.32
C LYS A 143 -11.60 -4.46 -0.42
N LEU A 144 -11.20 -3.56 0.46
CA LEU A 144 -12.11 -2.77 1.29
C LEU A 144 -12.00 -1.31 0.91
N THR A 145 -13.12 -0.59 0.97
CA THR A 145 -13.17 0.87 0.84
C THR A 145 -13.72 1.50 2.10
N ASN A 146 -13.38 2.78 2.32
CA ASN A 146 -13.82 3.58 3.46
C ASN A 146 -13.49 2.96 4.84
N PHE A 147 -12.45 2.13 4.93
CA PHE A 147 -12.03 1.50 6.19
C PHE A 147 -10.68 2.04 6.66
N TYR A 148 -10.66 2.82 7.73
CA TYR A 148 -9.51 3.63 8.13
C TYR A 148 -8.51 2.89 9.04
N GLN A 149 -7.77 1.92 8.48
CA GLN A 149 -6.66 1.26 9.22
C GLN A 149 -5.55 2.23 9.63
N ASN A 150 -5.47 3.40 9.00
CA ASN A 150 -4.45 4.43 9.24
C ASN A 150 -4.85 5.44 10.32
N HIS A 151 -6.01 5.29 10.96
CA HIS A 151 -6.42 6.18 12.04
C HIS A 151 -5.46 6.05 13.25
N ARG A 152 -5.04 7.18 13.83
CA ARG A 152 -4.00 7.22 14.89
C ARG A 152 -4.30 6.28 16.06
N ARG A 153 -5.55 6.26 16.55
CA ARG A 153 -5.96 5.36 17.65
C ARG A 153 -5.97 3.90 17.22
N TYR A 154 -6.40 3.62 15.99
CA TYR A 154 -6.49 2.27 15.45
C TYR A 154 -5.10 1.63 15.33
N VAL A 155 -4.14 2.33 14.72
CA VAL A 155 -2.76 1.83 14.54
C VAL A 155 -2.04 1.58 15.87
N LYS A 156 -2.35 2.37 16.90
CA LYS A 156 -1.73 2.25 18.22
C LYS A 156 -2.31 1.13 19.08
N SER A 157 -3.57 0.78 18.87
CA SER A 157 -4.32 -0.16 19.72
C SER A 157 -3.94 -1.61 19.39
N VAL A 158 -2.76 -2.02 19.87
CA VAL A 158 -2.17 -3.37 19.68
C VAL A 158 -0.99 -3.57 20.64
N SER A 159 -0.95 -4.71 21.32
CA SER A 159 0.22 -5.08 22.13
C SER A 159 1.23 -5.86 21.32
N GLN A 160 2.49 -5.39 21.30
CA GLN A 160 3.56 -6.10 20.58
C GLN A 160 4.03 -7.34 21.31
N ASP A 161 4.02 -7.31 22.64
CA ASP A 161 4.44 -8.44 23.46
C ASP A 161 3.45 -9.61 23.35
N GLN A 162 2.14 -9.34 23.25
CA GLN A 162 1.16 -10.39 22.94
C GLN A 162 1.41 -11.05 21.58
N LEU A 163 1.73 -10.26 20.55
CA LEU A 163 2.05 -10.81 19.22
C LEU A 163 3.32 -11.67 19.27
N ASP A 164 4.31 -11.25 20.06
CA ASP A 164 5.54 -12.00 20.32
C ASP A 164 5.34 -13.20 21.28
N GLY A 165 4.10 -13.54 21.61
CA GLY A 165 3.72 -14.72 22.39
C GLY A 165 3.87 -14.56 23.91
N LYS A 166 4.18 -13.36 24.40
CA LYS A 166 4.35 -13.10 25.84
C LYS A 166 3.02 -12.79 26.51
N ALA A 167 2.82 -13.37 27.68
CA ALA A 167 1.75 -12.97 28.58
C ALA A 167 2.07 -11.60 29.20
N ILE A 168 1.20 -10.62 28.97
CA ILE A 168 1.26 -9.28 29.58
C ILE A 168 0.25 -9.14 30.73
N SER A 169 0.45 -8.12 31.56
CA SER A 169 -0.47 -7.79 32.67
C SER A 169 -1.74 -7.08 32.18
N VAL A 170 -2.80 -7.09 33.00
CA VAL A 170 -4.06 -6.38 32.72
C VAL A 170 -3.81 -4.89 32.49
N SER A 171 -3.02 -4.26 33.37
CA SER A 171 -2.68 -2.82 33.25
C SER A 171 -1.95 -2.48 31.95
N SER A 172 -1.02 -3.34 31.52
CA SER A 172 -0.32 -3.17 30.23
C SER A 172 -1.28 -3.33 29.05
N ALA A 173 -2.20 -4.28 29.13
CA ALA A 173 -3.20 -4.48 28.08
C ALA A 173 -4.13 -3.27 27.96
N ASP A 174 -4.60 -2.72 29.07
CA ASP A 174 -5.49 -1.56 29.07
C ASP A 174 -4.82 -0.29 28.53
N ASP A 175 -3.51 -0.11 28.75
CA ASP A 175 -2.75 1.02 28.21
C ASP A 175 -2.40 0.87 26.71
N GLU A 176 -1.86 -0.29 26.31
CA GLU A 176 -1.39 -0.52 24.93
C GLU A 176 -2.55 -0.75 23.93
N CYS A 177 -3.63 -1.37 24.39
CA CYS A 177 -4.73 -1.83 23.55
C CYS A 177 -6.03 -1.05 23.75
N ASP A 178 -6.01 0.13 24.39
CA ASP A 178 -7.20 0.99 24.56
C ASP A 178 -8.00 1.12 23.24
N PRO A 179 -9.34 0.94 23.28
CA PRO A 179 -10.19 0.64 24.45
C PRO A 179 -10.43 -0.87 24.69
N LEU A 180 -9.74 -1.76 23.97
CA LEU A 180 -9.93 -3.21 24.00
C LEU A 180 -8.73 -3.93 24.63
N GLY A 181 -8.36 -3.53 25.85
CA GLY A 181 -7.29 -4.17 26.64
C GLY A 181 -7.79 -5.39 27.42
N SER A 182 -8.74 -5.17 28.33
CA SER A 182 -9.30 -6.21 29.19
C SER A 182 -10.80 -6.03 29.45
N LYS A 183 -11.44 -7.06 30.00
CA LYS A 183 -12.81 -7.01 30.51
C LYS A 183 -12.96 -8.00 31.68
N ASP A 184 -13.58 -7.55 32.77
CA ASP A 184 -13.86 -8.36 33.97
C ASP A 184 -12.61 -9.08 34.54
N GLY A 185 -11.46 -8.40 34.50
CA GLY A 185 -10.18 -8.92 34.96
C GLY A 185 -9.48 -9.90 34.01
N LYS A 186 -10.09 -10.21 32.84
CA LYS A 186 -9.50 -11.05 31.80
C LYS A 186 -9.03 -10.22 30.61
N ILE A 187 -7.90 -10.61 30.03
CA ILE A 187 -7.25 -9.84 28.96
C ILE A 187 -7.84 -10.27 27.60
N TYR A 188 -8.10 -9.33 26.71
CA TYR A 188 -8.42 -9.69 25.33
C TYR A 188 -7.18 -10.28 24.66
N TYR A 189 -7.31 -11.46 24.05
CA TYR A 189 -6.24 -12.07 23.27
C TYR A 189 -6.77 -12.42 21.87
N PRO A 190 -6.26 -11.78 20.81
CA PRO A 190 -5.34 -10.66 20.79
C PRO A 190 -6.06 -9.34 21.17
N CYS A 191 -5.45 -8.48 21.97
CA CYS A 191 -6.05 -7.21 22.37
C CYS A 191 -5.99 -6.15 21.24
N GLY A 192 -6.83 -5.13 21.38
CA GLY A 192 -6.78 -3.92 20.56
C GLY A 192 -7.70 -3.91 19.33
N LEU A 193 -7.90 -2.71 18.79
CA LEU A 193 -8.86 -2.44 17.71
C LEU A 193 -8.49 -3.17 16.41
N ILE A 194 -7.20 -3.28 16.10
CA ILE A 194 -6.74 -3.90 14.85
C ILE A 194 -7.21 -5.36 14.79
N ALA A 195 -6.92 -6.11 15.86
CA ALA A 195 -7.23 -7.52 15.96
C ALA A 195 -8.76 -7.75 16.02
N ASN A 196 -9.47 -6.95 16.81
CA ASN A 196 -10.92 -7.07 16.96
C ASN A 196 -11.66 -6.95 15.61
N SER A 197 -11.28 -5.98 14.77
CA SER A 197 -11.96 -5.77 13.48
C SER A 197 -11.40 -6.61 12.33
N GLN A 198 -10.81 -7.78 12.59
CA GLN A 198 -10.31 -8.67 11.53
C GLN A 198 -11.40 -9.00 10.50
N PHE A 199 -11.04 -8.87 9.22
CA PHE A 199 -11.89 -9.33 8.12
C PHE A 199 -12.25 -10.81 8.29
N ASN A 200 -13.54 -11.14 8.20
CA ASN A 200 -14.06 -12.46 8.56
C ASN A 200 -15.02 -13.06 7.52
N ASP A 201 -15.11 -12.51 6.30
CA ASP A 201 -15.73 -13.25 5.19
C ASP A 201 -14.86 -14.46 4.82
N SER A 202 -15.50 -15.57 4.48
CA SER A 202 -14.80 -16.76 3.99
C SER A 202 -14.95 -16.86 2.49
N ILE A 203 -13.84 -16.73 1.77
CA ILE A 203 -13.79 -16.79 0.30
C ILE A 203 -13.29 -18.18 -0.13
N SER A 204 -14.02 -18.87 -1.01
CA SER A 204 -13.56 -20.15 -1.57
C SER A 204 -12.48 -19.95 -2.63
N MET A 205 -11.73 -21.02 -2.93
CA MET A 205 -10.89 -21.03 -4.14
C MET A 205 -11.78 -20.97 -5.40
N PRO A 206 -11.29 -20.40 -6.52
CA PRO A 206 -12.02 -20.39 -7.78
C PRO A 206 -12.22 -21.82 -8.33
N VAL A 207 -13.41 -22.11 -8.81
CA VAL A 207 -13.77 -23.40 -9.43
C VAL A 207 -14.15 -23.17 -10.88
N GLN A 208 -13.45 -23.81 -11.80
CA GLN A 208 -13.77 -23.75 -13.23
C GLN A 208 -15.03 -24.58 -13.51
N VAL A 209 -15.98 -23.97 -14.21
CA VAL A 209 -17.29 -24.55 -14.53
C VAL A 209 -17.55 -24.51 -16.04
N GLY A 210 -18.52 -25.30 -16.51
CA GLY A 210 -18.93 -25.31 -17.93
C GLY A 210 -17.98 -26.04 -18.88
N ILE A 211 -17.14 -26.97 -18.37
CA ILE A 211 -16.26 -27.84 -19.17
C ILE A 211 -16.60 -29.33 -18.94
N PRO A 212 -16.27 -30.25 -19.88
CA PRO A 212 -16.66 -31.68 -19.78
C PRO A 212 -16.17 -32.42 -18.53
N ASN A 213 -15.15 -31.89 -17.84
CA ASN A 213 -14.59 -32.45 -16.60
C ASN A 213 -14.76 -31.49 -15.39
N ALA A 214 -15.68 -30.53 -15.47
CA ALA A 214 -16.02 -29.62 -14.36
C ALA A 214 -16.86 -30.33 -13.29
N PRO A 215 -16.86 -29.82 -12.04
CA PRO A 215 -16.09 -28.68 -11.55
C PRO A 215 -14.60 -28.99 -11.29
N VAL A 216 -13.70 -28.12 -11.76
CA VAL A 216 -12.25 -28.23 -11.47
C VAL A 216 -11.78 -27.06 -10.61
N THR A 217 -11.32 -27.33 -9.39
CA THR A 217 -10.80 -26.28 -8.50
C THR A 217 -9.43 -25.79 -8.95
N TYR A 218 -9.30 -24.48 -9.15
CA TYR A 218 -8.01 -23.82 -9.33
C TYR A 218 -7.31 -23.73 -7.97
N GLN A 219 -6.38 -24.67 -7.73
CA GLN A 219 -5.68 -24.78 -6.46
C GLN A 219 -4.81 -23.55 -6.21
N MET A 220 -5.07 -22.84 -5.12
CA MET A 220 -4.26 -21.72 -4.65
C MET A 220 -3.80 -21.99 -3.21
N SER A 221 -2.84 -21.23 -2.70
CA SER A 221 -2.34 -21.40 -1.32
C SER A 221 -2.50 -20.12 -0.49
N LYS A 222 -2.69 -20.29 0.82
CA LYS A 222 -2.51 -19.23 1.83
C LYS A 222 -1.05 -19.12 2.26
N ASP A 223 -0.21 -20.09 1.96
CA ASP A 223 1.22 -20.02 2.26
C ASP A 223 1.85 -18.85 1.52
N GLY A 224 2.61 -18.04 2.25
CA GLY A 224 3.30 -16.90 1.68
C GLY A 224 2.40 -15.72 1.32
N ILE A 225 1.16 -15.64 1.80
CA ILE A 225 0.37 -14.39 1.71
C ILE A 225 0.85 -13.34 2.72
N ALA A 226 1.49 -13.77 3.79
CA ALA A 226 2.19 -12.92 4.75
C ALA A 226 3.69 -12.84 4.45
N TRP A 227 4.34 -11.80 4.98
CA TRP A 227 5.78 -11.58 4.83
C TRP A 227 6.58 -12.62 5.61
N SER A 228 7.70 -13.08 5.07
CA SER A 228 8.57 -14.05 5.75
C SER A 228 9.07 -13.56 7.12
N SER A 229 9.22 -12.25 7.29
CA SER A 229 9.58 -11.62 8.56
C SER A 229 8.48 -11.71 9.63
N ALA A 230 7.23 -12.01 9.26
CA ALA A 230 6.13 -12.16 10.21
C ALA A 230 6.41 -13.28 11.22
N LYS A 231 7.06 -14.38 10.80
CA LYS A 231 7.47 -15.48 11.69
C LYS A 231 8.39 -15.06 12.85
N LYS A 232 9.06 -13.90 12.73
CA LYS A 232 9.91 -13.36 13.82
C LYS A 232 9.11 -12.61 14.88
N ARG A 233 7.88 -12.19 14.54
CA ARG A 233 7.04 -11.30 15.36
C ARG A 233 5.81 -12.00 15.91
N TYR A 234 5.24 -12.96 15.19
CA TYR A 234 4.07 -13.71 15.64
C TYR A 234 4.52 -15.06 16.18
N LYS A 235 4.27 -15.30 17.46
CA LYS A 235 4.63 -16.56 18.13
C LYS A 235 3.41 -17.13 18.85
N GLN A 236 3.49 -18.41 19.20
CA GLN A 236 2.47 -19.04 20.04
C GLN A 236 2.48 -18.38 21.42
N THR A 237 1.28 -18.13 21.95
CA THR A 237 1.12 -17.49 23.25
C THR A 237 1.50 -18.38 24.41
N THR A 238 1.93 -17.73 25.50
CA THR A 238 2.20 -18.33 26.81
C THR A 238 1.03 -18.19 27.79
N TYR A 239 -0.05 -17.52 27.39
CA TYR A 239 -1.28 -17.42 28.19
C TYR A 239 -1.96 -18.78 28.39
N THR A 240 -2.61 -18.95 29.53
CA THR A 240 -3.60 -20.00 29.78
C THR A 240 -5.02 -19.49 29.51
N ALA A 241 -5.94 -20.40 29.14
CA ALA A 241 -7.29 -20.02 28.71
C ALA A 241 -8.13 -19.26 29.77
N ASP A 242 -7.83 -19.45 31.05
CA ASP A 242 -8.49 -18.76 32.16
C ASP A 242 -8.15 -17.26 32.24
N GLN A 243 -6.97 -16.86 31.75
CA GLN A 243 -6.44 -15.49 31.81
C GLN A 243 -6.97 -14.60 30.68
N ILE A 244 -7.47 -15.20 29.59
CA ILE A 244 -7.76 -14.51 28.35
C ILE A 244 -9.18 -14.75 27.85
N ILE A 245 -9.66 -13.82 27.03
CA ILE A 245 -10.95 -13.89 26.35
C ILE A 245 -10.80 -13.44 24.89
N PRO A 246 -11.63 -13.94 23.98
CA PRO A 246 -11.63 -13.47 22.60
C PRO A 246 -12.12 -12.03 22.50
N PRO A 247 -11.64 -11.25 21.50
CA PRO A 247 -12.17 -9.93 21.20
C PRO A 247 -13.69 -9.92 20.96
N PRO A 248 -14.39 -8.80 21.22
CA PRO A 248 -15.85 -8.73 21.09
C PRO A 248 -16.40 -9.17 19.73
N ASN A 249 -15.73 -8.85 18.61
CA ASN A 249 -16.22 -9.25 17.28
C ASN A 249 -15.85 -10.69 16.91
N TRP A 250 -15.14 -11.41 17.78
CA TRP A 250 -14.73 -12.79 17.58
C TRP A 250 -15.69 -13.78 18.25
N THR A 251 -16.77 -13.32 18.88
CA THR A 251 -17.75 -14.19 19.58
C THR A 251 -18.33 -15.28 18.69
N LYS A 252 -18.59 -15.02 17.40
CA LYS A 252 -19.03 -16.08 16.47
C LYS A 252 -17.97 -17.16 16.23
N ARG A 253 -16.68 -16.80 16.27
CA ARG A 253 -15.55 -17.73 16.11
C ARG A 253 -15.29 -18.52 17.38
N TYR A 254 -15.53 -17.92 18.55
CA TYR A 254 -15.30 -18.51 19.87
C TYR A 254 -16.53 -18.31 20.78
N PRO A 255 -17.65 -19.01 20.51
CA PRO A 255 -18.92 -18.76 21.22
C PRO A 255 -18.86 -19.09 22.71
N GLN A 256 -18.03 -20.06 23.09
CA GLN A 256 -17.78 -20.46 24.48
C GLN A 256 -16.49 -19.85 25.06
N GLY A 257 -15.87 -18.91 24.35
CA GLY A 257 -14.56 -18.38 24.70
C GLY A 257 -13.41 -19.32 24.35
N TYR A 258 -12.25 -19.07 24.98
CA TYR A 258 -11.05 -19.89 24.80
C TYR A 258 -11.02 -21.09 25.75
N ASN A 259 -10.43 -22.17 25.28
CA ASN A 259 -10.10 -23.39 26.02
C ASN A 259 -8.67 -23.82 25.64
N ALA A 260 -8.15 -24.88 26.26
CA ALA A 260 -6.75 -25.30 26.06
C ALA A 260 -6.40 -25.71 24.61
N THR A 261 -7.38 -26.02 23.74
CA THR A 261 -7.16 -26.53 22.39
C THR A 261 -7.51 -25.55 21.28
N ASN A 262 -8.32 -24.53 21.55
CA ASN A 262 -8.81 -23.59 20.54
C ASN A 262 -8.13 -22.21 20.56
N ILE A 263 -7.16 -21.98 21.46
CA ILE A 263 -6.39 -20.73 21.47
C ILE A 263 -5.66 -20.58 20.13
N PRO A 264 -5.84 -19.46 19.41
CA PRO A 264 -5.27 -19.29 18.09
C PRO A 264 -3.74 -19.19 18.12
N ASN A 265 -3.09 -19.90 17.20
CA ASN A 265 -1.66 -19.81 16.93
C ASN A 265 -1.39 -18.82 15.78
N PHE A 266 -1.05 -17.58 16.13
CA PHE A 266 -0.80 -16.54 15.13
C PHE A 266 0.49 -16.72 14.32
N SER A 267 1.39 -17.63 14.70
CA SER A 267 2.57 -17.95 13.89
C SER A 267 2.21 -18.62 12.56
N GLU A 268 1.08 -19.33 12.52
CA GLU A 268 0.61 -20.09 11.35
C GLU A 268 -0.63 -19.45 10.69
N ASP A 269 -1.29 -18.52 11.37
CA ASP A 269 -2.43 -17.77 10.82
C ASP A 269 -1.97 -16.61 9.92
N TYR A 270 -1.76 -16.91 8.64
CA TYR A 270 -1.33 -15.90 7.67
C TYR A 270 -2.38 -14.83 7.40
N ASP A 271 -3.68 -15.13 7.56
CA ASP A 271 -4.75 -14.14 7.37
C ASP A 271 -4.70 -13.08 8.47
N PHE A 272 -4.47 -13.51 9.71
CA PHE A 272 -4.25 -12.62 10.86
C PHE A 272 -2.99 -11.77 10.67
N GLN A 273 -1.87 -12.39 10.32
CA GLN A 273 -0.61 -11.67 10.07
C GLN A 273 -0.77 -10.60 8.99
N ASN A 274 -1.49 -10.91 7.92
CA ASN A 274 -1.76 -9.98 6.83
C ASN A 274 -2.71 -8.85 7.28
N TRP A 275 -3.74 -9.17 8.06
CA TRP A 275 -4.65 -8.16 8.61
C TRP A 275 -3.94 -7.16 9.53
N MET A 276 -3.15 -7.67 10.48
CA MET A 276 -2.43 -6.86 11.47
C MET A 276 -1.43 -5.87 10.86
N ARG A 277 -0.98 -6.11 9.62
CA ARG A 277 -0.19 -5.13 8.85
C ARG A 277 -1.09 -4.05 8.26
N THR A 278 -1.36 -3.00 9.01
CA THR A 278 -2.28 -1.91 8.61
C THR A 278 -1.97 -1.28 7.26
N ALA A 279 -3.01 -0.96 6.49
CA ALA A 279 -2.91 -0.20 5.25
C ALA A 279 -2.72 1.31 5.51
N GLY A 280 -2.05 2.00 4.57
CA GLY A 280 -1.81 3.44 4.66
C GLY A 280 -2.97 4.32 4.20
N LEU A 281 -3.96 3.76 3.49
CA LEU A 281 -5.10 4.45 2.90
C LEU A 281 -6.41 3.73 3.26
N PRO A 282 -7.58 4.42 3.24
CA PRO A 282 -8.87 3.83 3.57
C PRO A 282 -9.42 2.87 2.51
N THR A 283 -8.87 2.92 1.30
CA THR A 283 -9.09 1.93 0.25
C THR A 283 -7.84 1.11 0.09
N PHE A 284 -7.94 -0.18 0.36
CA PHE A 284 -6.80 -1.09 0.31
C PHE A 284 -7.23 -2.50 -0.08
N SER A 285 -6.26 -3.29 -0.53
CA SER A 285 -6.43 -4.70 -0.82
C SER A 285 -5.48 -5.53 0.05
N LYS A 286 -5.92 -6.71 0.44
CA LYS A 286 -5.14 -7.68 1.22
C LYS A 286 -5.19 -9.03 0.50
N LEU A 287 -4.03 -9.64 0.36
CA LEU A 287 -3.88 -10.93 -0.31
C LEU A 287 -4.56 -12.05 0.51
N TYR A 288 -5.39 -12.86 -0.15
CA TYR A 288 -6.16 -13.93 0.48
C TYR A 288 -5.72 -15.31 -0.01
N TYR A 289 -5.47 -15.46 -1.31
CA TYR A 289 -4.82 -16.64 -1.90
C TYR A 289 -3.79 -16.24 -2.96
N ARG A 290 -2.78 -17.09 -3.17
CA ARG A 290 -1.80 -16.95 -4.25
C ARG A 290 -1.53 -18.26 -4.97
N GLN A 291 -1.25 -18.18 -6.27
CA GLN A 291 -0.74 -19.28 -7.08
C GLN A 291 0.40 -18.74 -7.95
N ASP A 292 1.61 -19.27 -7.75
CA ASP A 292 2.83 -18.77 -8.40
C ASP A 292 3.31 -19.61 -9.59
N LYS A 293 2.87 -20.86 -9.70
CA LYS A 293 3.43 -21.83 -10.65
C LYS A 293 2.47 -22.17 -11.78
N THR A 294 1.19 -22.29 -11.48
CA THR A 294 0.17 -22.76 -12.43
C THR A 294 -0.61 -21.59 -13.01
N PRO A 295 -0.61 -21.39 -14.34
CA PRO A 295 -1.46 -20.39 -14.99
C PRO A 295 -2.95 -20.64 -14.71
N MET A 296 -3.75 -19.57 -14.71
CA MET A 296 -5.21 -19.67 -14.67
C MET A 296 -5.74 -19.61 -16.10
N GLU A 297 -6.22 -20.73 -16.62
CA GLU A 297 -6.68 -20.84 -18.00
C GLU A 297 -7.89 -19.96 -18.30
N ALA A 298 -8.11 -19.69 -19.60
CA ALA A 298 -9.34 -19.04 -20.04
C ALA A 298 -10.57 -19.92 -19.74
N GLY A 299 -11.63 -19.31 -19.21
CA GLY A 299 -12.85 -20.03 -18.87
C GLY A 299 -13.71 -19.31 -17.85
N THR A 300 -14.84 -19.94 -17.50
CA THR A 300 -15.75 -19.42 -16.48
C THR A 300 -15.43 -20.05 -15.14
N TYR A 301 -15.30 -19.20 -14.13
CA TYR A 301 -14.97 -19.57 -12.77
C TYR A 301 -16.05 -19.12 -11.80
N GLN A 302 -16.19 -19.88 -10.73
CA GLN A 302 -17.13 -19.65 -9.66
C GLN A 302 -16.38 -19.53 -8.33
N ILE A 303 -16.75 -18.54 -7.51
CA ILE A 303 -16.26 -18.34 -6.14
C ILE A 303 -17.47 -18.20 -5.22
N SER A 304 -17.47 -18.89 -4.10
CA SER A 304 -18.46 -18.73 -3.04
C SER A 304 -17.88 -17.91 -1.90
N VAL A 305 -18.60 -16.87 -1.48
CA VAL A 305 -18.21 -15.98 -0.37
C VAL A 305 -19.25 -16.05 0.73
N ILE A 306 -18.86 -16.53 1.92
CA ILE A 306 -19.69 -16.44 3.13
C ILE A 306 -19.54 -15.02 3.69
N GLN A 307 -20.64 -14.27 3.74
CA GLN A 307 -20.64 -12.86 4.09
C GLN A 307 -20.85 -12.66 5.59
N SER A 308 -19.77 -12.56 6.35
CA SER A 308 -19.78 -12.35 7.81
C SER A 308 -19.35 -10.92 8.22
N PHE A 309 -18.66 -10.21 7.33
CA PHE A 309 -18.07 -8.90 7.58
C PHE A 309 -19.02 -7.79 7.15
N ASN A 310 -19.54 -7.04 8.12
CA ASN A 310 -20.49 -5.97 7.89
C ASN A 310 -19.77 -4.66 7.50
N VAL A 311 -19.94 -4.24 6.25
CA VAL A 311 -19.40 -2.97 5.73
C VAL A 311 -20.42 -1.82 5.75
N ASP A 312 -21.71 -2.13 5.90
CA ASP A 312 -22.79 -1.13 5.94
C ASP A 312 -22.68 -0.25 7.17
N ALA A 313 -22.20 -0.81 8.29
CA ALA A 313 -22.00 -0.09 9.56
C ALA A 313 -21.11 1.16 9.45
N TYR A 314 -20.24 1.24 8.43
CA TYR A 314 -19.36 2.38 8.20
C TYR A 314 -19.45 2.93 6.75
N GLY A 315 -20.42 2.47 5.96
CA GLY A 315 -20.62 2.91 4.58
C GLY A 315 -19.42 2.61 3.66
N GLY A 316 -18.83 1.42 3.80
CA GLY A 316 -17.77 0.95 2.90
C GLY A 316 -18.28 -0.06 1.87
N THR A 317 -17.35 -0.54 1.05
CA THR A 317 -17.59 -1.65 0.12
C THR A 317 -16.54 -2.73 0.26
N LYS A 318 -16.92 -3.95 -0.12
CA LYS A 318 -16.06 -5.13 -0.17
C LYS A 318 -16.10 -5.79 -1.54
N SER A 319 -14.93 -6.12 -2.07
CA SER A 319 -14.78 -6.71 -3.40
C SER A 319 -13.77 -7.85 -3.37
N ILE A 320 -13.96 -8.85 -4.23
CA ILE A 320 -12.89 -9.78 -4.59
C ILE A 320 -12.11 -9.18 -5.76
N VAL A 321 -10.79 -9.38 -5.77
CA VAL A 321 -9.92 -8.94 -6.87
C VAL A 321 -8.98 -10.06 -7.25
N ILE A 322 -9.08 -10.55 -8.48
CA ILE A 322 -8.09 -11.45 -9.07
C ILE A 322 -7.18 -10.60 -9.94
N SER A 323 -5.86 -10.69 -9.73
CA SER A 323 -4.88 -9.91 -10.47
C SER A 323 -3.62 -10.72 -10.72
N THR A 324 -3.00 -10.51 -11.88
CA THR A 324 -1.58 -10.86 -12.08
C THR A 324 -0.68 -9.79 -11.46
N ARG A 325 0.64 -10.02 -11.45
CA ARG A 325 1.63 -9.00 -11.07
C ARG A 325 2.62 -8.75 -12.20
N SER A 326 3.09 -7.52 -12.29
CA SER A 326 4.27 -7.12 -13.05
C SER A 326 5.47 -6.90 -12.11
N VAL A 327 6.62 -6.53 -12.67
CA VAL A 327 7.83 -6.18 -11.90
C VAL A 327 7.58 -5.00 -10.93
N ILE A 328 6.64 -4.12 -11.27
CA ILE A 328 6.28 -2.95 -10.45
C ILE A 328 5.10 -3.22 -9.50
N GLY A 329 4.60 -4.47 -9.47
CA GLY A 329 3.44 -4.87 -8.68
C GLY A 329 2.15 -4.92 -9.49
N GLY A 330 1.06 -4.43 -8.91
CA GLY A 330 -0.26 -4.40 -9.55
C GLY A 330 -0.40 -3.30 -10.60
N ARG A 331 -1.56 -3.27 -11.26
CA ARG A 331 -1.88 -2.23 -12.25
C ARG A 331 -1.93 -0.85 -11.58
N ASN A 332 -1.00 0.01 -11.94
CA ASN A 332 -0.98 1.42 -11.53
C ASN A 332 -0.33 2.30 -12.61
N PRO A 333 -1.13 2.91 -13.52
CA PRO A 333 -0.59 3.71 -14.60
C PRO A 333 -0.07 5.09 -14.14
N PHE A 334 -0.40 5.52 -12.91
CA PHE A 334 -0.07 6.87 -12.42
C PHE A 334 1.42 7.18 -12.49
N LEU A 335 2.28 6.26 -12.03
CA LEU A 335 3.72 6.49 -11.99
C LEU A 335 4.29 6.65 -13.40
N GLY A 336 3.87 5.80 -14.34
CA GLY A 336 4.28 5.91 -15.74
C GLY A 336 3.83 7.24 -16.38
N ILE A 337 2.56 7.61 -16.19
CA ILE A 337 2.01 8.88 -16.68
C ILE A 337 2.74 10.07 -16.07
N ALA A 338 2.99 10.08 -14.76
CA ALA A 338 3.68 11.17 -14.08
C ALA A 338 5.09 11.39 -14.64
N TYR A 339 5.84 10.32 -14.89
CA TYR A 339 7.18 10.40 -15.48
C TYR A 339 7.15 10.92 -16.93
N ILE A 340 6.19 10.48 -17.74
CA ILE A 340 6.00 10.98 -19.10
C ILE A 340 5.63 12.47 -19.08
N VAL A 341 4.72 12.89 -18.20
CA VAL A 341 4.29 14.30 -18.07
C VAL A 341 5.45 15.18 -17.63
N VAL A 342 6.17 14.82 -16.57
CA VAL A 342 7.33 15.59 -16.09
C VAL A 342 8.43 15.63 -17.14
N GLY A 343 8.74 14.49 -17.77
CA GLY A 343 9.71 14.43 -18.87
C GLY A 343 9.32 15.32 -20.05
N GLY A 344 8.05 15.30 -20.46
CA GLY A 344 7.50 16.15 -21.52
C GLY A 344 7.56 17.64 -21.17
N LEU A 345 7.20 18.01 -19.94
CA LEU A 345 7.32 19.39 -19.46
C LEU A 345 8.77 19.87 -19.47
N CYS A 346 9.73 19.02 -19.07
CA CYS A 346 11.15 19.36 -19.13
C CYS A 346 11.63 19.64 -20.57
N VAL A 347 11.20 18.83 -21.55
CA VAL A 347 11.54 19.06 -22.96
C VAL A 347 10.90 20.35 -23.48
N ILE A 348 9.62 20.59 -23.18
CA ILE A 348 8.90 21.81 -23.61
C ILE A 348 9.57 23.07 -23.03
N LEU A 349 9.87 23.08 -21.72
CA LEU A 349 10.58 24.20 -21.09
C LEU A 349 11.99 24.36 -21.64
N GLY A 350 12.70 23.26 -21.90
CA GLY A 350 14.00 23.26 -22.58
C GLY A 350 13.94 23.93 -23.95
N LEU A 351 12.93 23.61 -24.76
CA LEU A 351 12.71 24.22 -26.08
C LEU A 351 12.37 25.71 -25.96
N ILE A 352 11.47 26.10 -25.04
CA ILE A 352 11.10 27.51 -24.81
C ILE A 352 12.32 28.33 -24.37
N PHE A 353 13.10 27.83 -23.41
CA PHE A 353 14.31 28.53 -22.95
C PHE A 353 15.40 28.58 -24.00
N THR A 354 15.54 27.53 -24.82
CA THR A 354 16.46 27.54 -25.96
C THR A 354 16.04 28.59 -26.99
N ALA A 355 14.76 28.60 -27.38
CA ALA A 355 14.22 29.61 -28.30
C ALA A 355 14.40 31.03 -27.75
N ARG A 356 14.09 31.27 -26.47
CA ARG A 356 14.31 32.58 -25.84
C ARG A 356 15.80 32.97 -25.85
N HIS A 357 16.69 32.03 -25.58
CA HIS A 357 18.13 32.28 -25.59
C HIS A 357 18.66 32.63 -26.99
N LEU A 358 18.10 32.02 -28.04
CA LEU A 358 18.46 32.29 -29.43
C LEU A 358 17.84 33.61 -29.96
N ILE A 359 16.57 33.90 -29.63
CA ILE A 359 15.87 35.09 -30.12
C ILE A 359 16.32 36.36 -29.39
N LYS A 360 16.54 36.29 -28.07
CA LYS A 360 16.98 37.43 -27.24
C LYS A 360 18.15 37.02 -26.34
N PRO A 361 19.36 36.86 -26.91
CA PRO A 361 20.54 36.50 -26.12
C PRO A 361 20.91 37.65 -25.18
N ARG A 362 21.02 37.35 -23.89
CA ARG A 362 21.55 38.27 -22.87
C ARG A 362 22.98 37.87 -22.53
N LYS A 363 23.91 38.83 -22.54
CA LYS A 363 25.28 38.62 -22.05
C LYS A 363 25.26 38.41 -20.54
N LEU A 364 25.90 37.33 -20.07
CA LEU A 364 25.98 37.03 -18.64
C LEU A 364 26.80 38.13 -17.93
N GLY A 365 26.31 38.63 -16.79
CA GLY A 365 26.98 39.69 -16.04
C GLY A 365 26.93 41.07 -16.71
N ASP A 366 25.98 41.34 -17.61
CA ASP A 366 25.84 42.65 -18.25
C ASP A 366 25.44 43.75 -17.24
N HIS A 367 26.36 44.69 -17.01
CA HIS A 367 26.23 45.79 -16.03
C HIS A 367 25.09 46.77 -16.37
N ARG A 368 24.58 46.79 -17.61
CA ARG A 368 23.44 47.64 -18.02
C ARG A 368 22.13 47.28 -17.33
N TYR A 369 22.05 46.10 -16.72
CA TYR A 369 20.90 45.64 -15.94
C TYR A 369 21.04 45.83 -14.44
N LEU A 370 22.13 46.45 -13.98
CA LEU A 370 22.27 46.87 -12.58
C LEU A 370 21.33 48.05 -12.37
N THR A 371 20.50 47.97 -11.33
CA THR A 371 19.40 48.92 -11.10
C THR A 371 19.87 50.37 -11.00
N TRP A 372 21.07 50.61 -10.46
CA TRP A 372 21.68 51.94 -10.36
C TRP A 372 22.25 52.47 -11.69
N ASN A 373 22.50 51.60 -12.67
CA ASN A 373 22.90 51.99 -14.03
C ASN A 373 21.69 52.25 -14.94
N GLN A 374 20.49 51.88 -14.51
CA GLN A 374 19.25 52.04 -15.29
C GLN A 374 18.58 53.39 -15.09
N GLY A 375 19.18 54.29 -14.29
CA GLY A 375 18.69 55.66 -14.08
C GLY A 375 17.26 55.67 -13.55
N VAL A 376 17.08 55.65 -12.23
CA VAL A 376 15.80 56.10 -11.66
C VAL A 376 15.67 57.59 -11.99
N PRO A 377 14.63 58.01 -12.73
CA PRO A 377 14.29 59.43 -12.82
C PRO A 377 13.63 59.81 -11.49
N GLY A 378 14.42 60.33 -10.56
CA GLY A 378 13.91 60.90 -9.30
C GLY A 378 14.58 60.32 -8.06
N GLY A 379 15.52 61.08 -7.51
CA GLY A 379 16.18 60.79 -6.24
C GLY A 379 17.43 61.64 -6.11
N ARG A 380 17.24 62.93 -5.80
CA ARG A 380 18.30 63.90 -5.48
C ARG A 380 19.31 63.26 -4.52
N HIS A 381 20.58 63.34 -4.88
CA HIS A 381 21.65 63.36 -3.89
C HIS A 381 22.20 64.79 -3.90
N GLU A 382 21.82 65.53 -2.85
CA GLU A 382 22.60 66.64 -2.30
C GLU A 382 23.94 66.12 -1.75
#